data_AF-A0A5Q0US33-F1
#
_entry.id   AF-A0A5Q0US33-F1
#
_cell.length_a   1.000
_cell.length_b   1.000
_cell.length_c   1.000
_cell.angle_alpha   90.00
_cell.angle_beta   90.00
_cell.angle_gamma   90.00
#
_symmetry.space_group_name_H-M   'P 1'
#
loop_
_entity.id
_entity.type
_entity.pdbx_description
1 polymer ?
#
loop_
_entity_poly.entity_id
_entity_poly.type
_entity_poly.pdbx_seq_one_letter_code
_entity_poly.pdbx_strand_id
1 'polypeptide(L)'
;MDFPANSVVVFEENRTRGELYSLWLDEYDVDVAATKREADTALDGAVVVAVLNQGFADGAASKLLEIVRARAPLCRVVATRERSDPFPDLNVDHQLVKPVFEEELVDLVETLLCRANYHLALSRYYQTNVDLSAFEIHDGDHPPDRTQYDELQQRASKLQKFIARLTKQMEQEDIRAVKRDILLERDIEETDSTEKIDSKYRPGKCTNCGQRWDGDADGEPAVTQLGAYVWRCGGCGHVQMAADPSHQHVNRW
;
A
#
# COMPACT_ATOMS: atom_id res chain seq x y z
N MET A 1 7.24 -13.29 -2.95
CA MET A 1 7.56 -12.02 -3.60
C MET A 1 8.73 -11.40 -2.86
N ASP A 2 9.86 -11.35 -3.53
CA ASP A 2 11.02 -10.59 -3.08
C ASP A 2 10.81 -9.11 -3.42
N PHE A 3 11.56 -8.23 -2.75
CA PHE A 3 11.52 -6.79 -2.98
C PHE A 3 12.81 -6.32 -3.67
N PRO A 4 12.75 -5.33 -4.56
CA PRO A 4 11.53 -4.70 -5.08
C PRO A 4 10.79 -5.63 -6.06
N ALA A 5 9.47 -5.51 -6.13
CA ALA A 5 8.66 -6.15 -7.15
C ALA A 5 8.69 -5.28 -8.42
N ASN A 6 9.10 -5.87 -9.54
CA ASN A 6 9.37 -5.16 -10.80
C ASN A 6 8.61 -5.75 -12.00
N SER A 7 7.64 -6.65 -11.76
CA SER A 7 6.92 -7.33 -12.83
C SER A 7 5.85 -6.44 -13.45
N VAL A 8 5.96 -6.25 -14.77
CA VAL A 8 5.03 -5.46 -15.58
C VAL A 8 4.46 -6.35 -16.67
N VAL A 9 3.16 -6.27 -16.93
CA VAL A 9 2.54 -6.96 -18.06
C VAL A 9 1.89 -5.97 -19.02
N VAL A 10 2.23 -6.06 -20.29
CA VAL A 10 1.63 -5.28 -21.38
C VAL A 10 0.59 -6.12 -22.10
N PHE A 11 -0.68 -5.77 -21.94
CA PHE A 11 -1.81 -6.37 -22.65
C PHE A 11 -2.13 -5.54 -23.89
N GLU A 12 -1.57 -5.94 -25.03
CA GLU A 12 -1.64 -5.20 -26.27
C GLU A 12 -1.77 -6.15 -27.47
N GLU A 13 -2.93 -6.10 -28.15
CA GLU A 13 -3.22 -6.95 -29.32
C GLU A 13 -2.32 -6.66 -30.53
N ASN A 14 -1.84 -5.42 -30.66
CA ASN A 14 -0.84 -5.08 -31.68
C ASN A 14 0.56 -5.45 -31.16
N ARG A 15 1.06 -6.61 -31.59
CA ARG A 15 2.32 -7.16 -31.09
C ARG A 15 3.52 -6.21 -31.24
N THR A 16 3.62 -5.49 -32.36
CA THR A 16 4.71 -4.51 -32.57
C THR A 16 4.66 -3.37 -31.55
N ARG A 17 3.45 -2.91 -31.18
CA ARG A 17 3.28 -1.89 -30.15
C ARG A 17 3.57 -2.42 -28.75
N GLY A 18 3.15 -3.65 -28.44
CA GLY A 18 3.48 -4.31 -27.18
C GLY A 18 5.00 -4.50 -27.01
N GLU A 19 5.69 -4.95 -28.06
CA GLU A 19 7.14 -5.09 -28.08
C GLU A 19 7.86 -3.73 -27.97
N LEU A 20 7.30 -2.66 -28.56
CA LEU A 20 7.82 -1.29 -28.39
C LEU A 20 7.72 -0.81 -26.95
N TYR A 21 6.57 -1.02 -26.29
CA TYR A 21 6.41 -0.65 -24.88
C TYR A 21 7.35 -1.47 -23.98
N SER A 22 7.54 -2.76 -24.29
CA SER A 22 8.51 -3.59 -23.58
C SER A 22 9.94 -3.11 -23.76
N LEU A 23 10.30 -2.56 -24.92
CA LEU A 23 11.61 -1.98 -25.17
C LEU A 23 11.83 -0.71 -24.35
N TRP A 24 10.81 0.14 -24.22
CA TRP A 24 10.87 1.35 -23.39
C TRP A 24 10.95 1.05 -21.89
N LEU A 25 10.47 -0.11 -21.47
CA LEU A 25 10.39 -0.55 -20.08
C LEU A 25 11.45 -1.62 -19.76
N ASP A 26 12.58 -1.62 -20.46
CA ASP A 26 13.62 -2.65 -20.38
C ASP A 26 14.32 -2.74 -19.01
N GLU A 27 14.21 -1.70 -18.17
CA GLU A 27 14.65 -1.72 -16.77
C GLU A 27 13.77 -2.60 -15.85
N TYR A 28 12.63 -3.09 -16.34
CA TYR A 28 11.65 -3.88 -15.59
C TYR A 28 11.48 -5.30 -16.15
N ASP A 29 10.88 -6.19 -15.36
CA ASP A 29 10.56 -7.54 -15.79
C ASP A 29 9.25 -7.51 -16.58
N VAL A 30 9.34 -7.24 -17.90
CA VAL A 30 8.17 -7.01 -18.76
C VAL A 30 7.78 -8.26 -19.54
N ASP A 31 6.53 -8.68 -19.39
CA ASP A 31 5.88 -9.65 -20.28
C ASP A 31 4.88 -8.97 -21.22
N VAL A 32 4.82 -9.44 -22.47
CA VAL A 32 3.84 -8.95 -23.46
C VAL A 32 2.83 -10.04 -23.77
N ALA A 33 1.56 -9.72 -23.57
CA ALA A 33 0.43 -10.57 -23.95
C ALA A 33 -0.38 -9.88 -25.04
N ALA A 34 -0.48 -10.52 -26.22
CA ALA A 34 -1.28 -10.03 -27.34
C ALA A 34 -2.63 -10.76 -27.46
N THR A 35 -2.80 -11.87 -26.76
CA THR A 35 -4.02 -12.69 -26.81
C THR A 35 -4.53 -13.02 -25.41
N LYS A 36 -5.80 -13.43 -25.28
CA LYS A 36 -6.38 -13.86 -23.98
C LYS A 36 -5.60 -15.00 -23.34
N ARG A 37 -5.14 -15.96 -24.14
CA ARG A 37 -4.37 -17.12 -23.66
C ARG A 37 -2.99 -16.70 -23.11
N GLU A 38 -2.34 -15.77 -23.79
CA GLU A 38 -1.08 -15.19 -23.31
C GLU A 38 -1.33 -14.37 -22.04
N ALA A 39 -2.41 -13.61 -21.98
CA ALA A 39 -2.78 -12.83 -20.81
C ALA A 39 -2.99 -13.70 -19.56
N ASP A 40 -3.68 -14.84 -19.70
CA ASP A 40 -3.89 -15.79 -18.60
C ASP A 40 -2.57 -16.39 -18.08
N THR A 41 -1.57 -16.51 -18.96
CA THR A 41 -0.24 -17.06 -18.64
C THR A 41 0.69 -16.02 -18.02
N ALA A 42 0.68 -14.80 -18.56
CA ALA A 42 1.52 -13.69 -18.10
C ALA A 42 1.02 -13.08 -16.78
N LEU A 43 -0.30 -13.12 -16.54
CA LEU A 43 -0.86 -12.63 -15.30
C LEU A 43 -0.69 -13.66 -14.18
N ASP A 44 0.22 -13.36 -13.25
CA ASP A 44 0.32 -14.04 -11.97
C ASP A 44 0.10 -13.06 -10.80
N GLY A 45 0.22 -13.54 -9.56
CA GLY A 45 0.05 -12.70 -8.38
C GLY A 45 1.25 -11.80 -8.05
N ALA A 46 2.35 -11.90 -8.80
CA ALA A 46 3.55 -11.09 -8.64
C ALA A 46 3.57 -9.85 -9.57
N VAL A 47 2.70 -9.81 -10.57
CA VAL A 47 2.48 -8.63 -11.41
C VAL A 47 2.04 -7.45 -10.56
N VAL A 48 2.78 -6.34 -10.66
CA VAL A 48 2.55 -5.12 -9.89
C VAL A 48 2.09 -3.95 -10.75
N VAL A 49 2.36 -3.97 -12.06
CA VAL A 49 1.81 -3.00 -13.01
C VAL A 49 1.32 -3.70 -14.27
N ALA A 50 0.14 -3.28 -14.75
CA ALA A 50 -0.44 -3.74 -16.00
C ALA A 50 -0.69 -2.55 -16.94
N VAL A 51 -0.13 -2.63 -18.15
CA VAL A 51 -0.43 -1.69 -19.25
C VAL A 51 -1.50 -2.33 -20.13
N LEU A 52 -2.72 -1.82 -20.08
CA LEU A 52 -3.89 -2.44 -20.72
C LEU A 52 -4.39 -1.60 -21.89
N ASN A 53 -4.29 -2.10 -23.13
CA ASN A 53 -5.01 -1.49 -24.26
C ASN A 53 -6.53 -1.68 -24.08
N GLN A 54 -7.30 -0.61 -24.17
CA GLN A 54 -8.77 -0.64 -24.09
C GLN A 54 -9.39 -1.57 -25.15
N GLY A 55 -8.78 -1.64 -26.35
CA GLY A 55 -9.21 -2.53 -27.43
C GLY A 55 -8.88 -4.01 -27.21
N PHE A 56 -8.10 -4.36 -26.18
CA PHE A 56 -7.45 -5.66 -26.04
C PHE A 56 -8.40 -6.85 -26.27
N ALA A 57 -8.02 -7.70 -27.23
CA ALA A 57 -8.63 -8.98 -27.55
C ALA A 57 -10.15 -8.90 -27.77
N ASP A 58 -10.56 -8.02 -28.70
CA ASP A 58 -11.95 -7.75 -29.08
C ASP A 58 -12.79 -7.21 -27.91
N GLY A 59 -12.26 -6.23 -27.17
CA GLY A 59 -12.97 -5.57 -26.07
C GLY A 59 -13.06 -6.39 -24.79
N ALA A 60 -12.15 -7.35 -24.59
CA ALA A 60 -12.07 -8.14 -23.37
C ALA A 60 -11.38 -7.42 -22.20
N ALA A 61 -10.98 -6.16 -22.38
CA ALA A 61 -10.28 -5.35 -21.39
C ALA A 61 -11.00 -5.31 -20.03
N SER A 62 -12.33 -5.13 -20.00
CA SER A 62 -13.09 -5.10 -18.74
C SER A 62 -13.03 -6.43 -17.98
N LYS A 63 -13.19 -7.55 -18.69
CA LYS A 63 -13.10 -8.89 -18.10
C LYS A 63 -11.69 -9.19 -17.62
N LEU A 64 -10.68 -8.76 -18.38
CA LEU A 64 -9.28 -8.90 -17.95
C LEU A 64 -9.01 -8.06 -16.70
N LEU A 65 -9.56 -6.85 -16.60
CA LEU A 65 -9.43 -6.02 -15.40
C LEU A 65 -10.04 -6.71 -14.17
N GLU A 66 -11.21 -7.34 -14.29
CA GLU A 66 -11.79 -8.15 -13.21
C GLU A 66 -10.84 -9.28 -12.77
N ILE A 67 -10.21 -9.98 -13.73
CA ILE A 67 -9.25 -11.04 -13.46
C ILE A 67 -8.00 -10.49 -12.77
N VAL A 68 -7.47 -9.34 -13.22
CA VAL A 68 -6.34 -8.65 -12.60
C VAL A 68 -6.67 -8.30 -11.16
N ARG A 69 -7.82 -7.68 -10.90
CA ARG A 69 -8.25 -7.32 -9.54
C ARG A 69 -8.42 -8.54 -8.63
N ALA A 70 -8.88 -9.67 -9.17
CA ALA A 70 -9.05 -10.90 -8.40
C ALA A 70 -7.73 -11.64 -8.12
N ARG A 71 -6.81 -11.69 -9.09
CA ARG A 71 -5.57 -12.50 -9.01
C ARG A 71 -4.35 -11.70 -8.52
N ALA A 72 -4.32 -10.41 -8.79
CA ALA A 72 -3.26 -9.48 -8.46
C ALA A 72 -3.87 -8.17 -7.91
N PRO A 73 -4.46 -8.20 -6.70
CA PRO A 73 -5.22 -7.07 -6.15
C PRO A 73 -4.39 -5.80 -5.98
N LEU A 74 -3.08 -5.95 -5.77
CA LEU A 74 -2.13 -4.84 -5.63
C LEU A 74 -1.62 -4.30 -6.97
N CYS A 75 -1.98 -4.94 -8.09
CA CYS A 75 -1.55 -4.52 -9.43
C CYS A 75 -2.16 -3.17 -9.77
N ARG A 76 -1.31 -2.22 -10.15
CA ARG A 76 -1.74 -0.93 -10.68
C ARG A 76 -1.97 -1.05 -12.17
N VAL A 77 -3.02 -0.42 -12.68
CA VAL A 77 -3.42 -0.54 -14.09
C VAL A 77 -3.37 0.82 -14.75
N VAL A 78 -2.58 0.91 -15.82
CA VAL A 78 -2.63 2.02 -16.77
C VAL A 78 -3.34 1.54 -18.03
N ALA A 79 -4.42 2.21 -18.41
CA ALA A 79 -5.10 1.91 -19.67
C ALA A 79 -4.53 2.77 -20.80
N THR A 80 -4.36 2.19 -22.00
CA THR A 80 -4.10 2.96 -23.23
C THR A 80 -5.35 2.94 -24.10
N ARG A 81 -5.73 4.09 -24.66
CA ARG A 81 -6.97 4.21 -25.46
C ARG A 81 -6.80 5.07 -26.69
N GLU A 82 -7.68 4.88 -27.68
CA GLU A 82 -7.75 5.81 -28.80
C GLU A 82 -8.43 7.11 -28.37
N ARG A 83 -8.12 8.21 -29.06
CA ARG A 83 -8.70 9.53 -28.76
C ARG A 83 -10.21 9.57 -28.98
N SER A 84 -10.71 8.80 -29.96
CA SER A 84 -12.13 8.73 -30.34
C SER A 84 -12.98 7.92 -29.37
N ASP A 85 -12.35 7.11 -28.53
CA ASP A 85 -13.08 6.22 -27.63
C ASP A 85 -13.64 7.01 -26.44
N PRO A 86 -14.86 6.67 -25.98
CA PRO A 86 -15.41 7.29 -24.78
C PRO A 86 -14.51 6.99 -23.58
N PHE A 87 -14.51 7.89 -22.60
CA PHE A 87 -13.84 7.62 -21.33
C PHE A 87 -14.42 6.33 -20.74
N PRO A 88 -13.60 5.26 -20.62
CA PRO A 88 -14.11 4.03 -20.05
C PRO A 88 -14.39 4.25 -18.56
N ASP A 89 -15.53 3.73 -18.09
CA ASP A 89 -15.84 3.60 -16.66
C ASP A 89 -15.09 2.38 -16.07
N LEU A 90 -13.81 2.27 -16.40
CA LEU A 90 -12.91 1.24 -15.88
C LEU A 90 -12.18 1.87 -14.70
N ASN A 91 -12.27 1.24 -13.52
CA ASN A 91 -11.57 1.64 -12.31
C ASN A 91 -10.05 1.33 -12.41
N VAL A 92 -9.38 2.06 -13.30
CA VAL A 92 -7.95 2.02 -13.56
C VAL A 92 -7.26 3.18 -12.86
N ASP A 93 -5.98 3.00 -12.56
CA ASP A 93 -5.21 4.00 -11.82
C ASP A 93 -4.89 5.22 -12.70
N HIS A 94 -4.55 5.00 -13.98
CA HIS A 94 -4.27 6.06 -14.94
C HIS A 94 -4.69 5.68 -16.37
N GLN A 95 -4.79 6.68 -17.26
CA GLN A 95 -5.09 6.49 -18.68
C GLN A 95 -4.13 7.30 -19.55
N LEU A 96 -3.61 6.67 -20.61
CA LEU A 96 -2.82 7.30 -21.66
C LEU A 96 -3.62 7.32 -22.96
N VAL A 97 -3.62 8.46 -23.63
CA VAL A 97 -4.30 8.62 -24.93
C VAL A 97 -3.27 8.43 -26.04
N LYS A 98 -3.55 7.53 -26.97
CA LYS A 98 -2.66 7.33 -28.13
C LYS A 98 -2.56 8.60 -28.98
N PRO A 99 -1.38 8.94 -29.53
CA PRO A 99 -0.12 8.18 -29.43
C PRO A 99 0.51 8.26 -28.04
N VAL A 100 0.98 7.12 -27.53
CA VAL A 100 1.71 7.04 -26.26
C VAL A 100 3.18 7.32 -26.53
N PHE A 101 3.80 8.14 -25.70
CA PHE A 101 5.21 8.48 -25.78
C PHE A 101 6.03 7.71 -24.74
N GLU A 102 7.31 7.47 -25.05
CA GLU A 102 8.26 6.73 -24.21
C GLU A 102 8.37 7.32 -22.80
N GLU A 103 8.76 8.59 -22.70
CA GLU A 103 8.91 9.31 -21.42
C GLU A 103 7.64 9.23 -20.57
N GLU A 104 6.47 9.44 -21.18
CA GLU A 104 5.17 9.40 -20.48
C GLU A 104 4.85 8.01 -19.92
N LEU A 105 5.12 6.95 -20.69
CA LEU A 105 4.89 5.58 -20.23
C LEU A 105 5.87 5.19 -19.13
N VAL A 106 7.16 5.51 -19.31
CA VAL A 106 8.23 5.16 -18.37
C VAL A 106 8.00 5.84 -17.02
N ASP A 107 7.79 7.16 -17.01
CA ASP A 107 7.57 7.93 -15.78
C ASP A 107 6.34 7.44 -15.03
N LEU A 108 5.26 7.13 -15.77
CA LEU A 108 4.03 6.64 -15.17
C LEU A 108 4.20 5.23 -14.59
N VAL A 109 4.86 4.31 -15.30
CA VAL A 109 5.13 2.96 -14.80
C VAL A 109 6.05 3.01 -13.58
N GLU A 110 7.09 3.85 -13.58
CA GLU A 110 7.96 4.05 -12.41
C GLU A 110 7.17 4.53 -11.19
N THR A 111 6.29 5.52 -11.39
CA THR A 111 5.41 6.05 -10.34
C THR A 111 4.50 4.95 -9.78
N LEU A 112 3.86 4.17 -10.65
CA LEU A 112 2.95 3.09 -10.24
C LEU A 112 3.69 1.94 -9.56
N LEU A 113 4.89 1.59 -10.01
CA LEU A 113 5.76 0.61 -9.36
C LEU A 113 6.16 1.08 -7.96
N CYS A 114 6.51 2.36 -7.81
CA CYS A 114 6.87 2.93 -6.52
C CYS A 114 5.67 2.86 -5.54
N ARG A 115 4.47 3.21 -6.01
CA ARG A 115 3.21 3.08 -5.24
C ARG A 115 2.90 1.63 -4.87
N ALA A 116 3.01 0.69 -5.82
CA ALA A 116 2.76 -0.73 -5.58
C ALA A 116 3.75 -1.34 -4.58
N ASN A 117 5.05 -1.03 -4.73
CA ASN A 117 6.09 -1.47 -3.80
C ASN A 117 5.91 -0.86 -2.41
N TYR A 118 5.50 0.40 -2.31
CA TYR A 118 5.23 1.05 -1.03
C TYR A 118 4.05 0.39 -0.33
N HIS A 119 2.97 0.08 -1.06
CA HIS A 119 1.84 -0.68 -0.55
C HIS A 119 2.31 -2.05 -0.04
N LEU A 120 2.95 -2.85 -0.89
CA LEU A 120 3.41 -4.19 -0.54
C LEU A 120 4.36 -4.18 0.67
N ALA A 121 5.31 -3.25 0.71
CA ALA A 121 6.25 -3.12 1.83
C ALA A 121 5.54 -2.77 3.14
N LEU A 122 4.58 -1.85 3.10
CA LEU A 122 3.82 -1.42 4.27
C LEU A 122 2.89 -2.53 4.79
N SER A 123 2.19 -3.24 3.91
CA SER A 123 1.35 -4.38 4.27
C SER A 123 2.18 -5.51 4.89
N ARG A 124 3.36 -5.83 4.33
CA ARG A 124 4.29 -6.81 4.91
C ARG A 124 4.87 -6.36 6.25
N TYR A 125 5.12 -5.06 6.42
CA TYR A 125 5.63 -4.51 7.67
C TYR A 125 4.58 -4.65 8.79
N TYR A 126 3.31 -4.36 8.51
CA TYR A 126 2.24 -4.57 9.49
C TYR A 126 2.06 -6.04 9.86
N GLN A 127 2.04 -6.94 8.87
CA GLN A 127 1.98 -8.40 9.14
C GLN A 127 3.14 -8.85 10.04
N THR A 128 4.38 -8.44 9.71
CA THR A 128 5.57 -8.80 10.49
C THR A 128 5.49 -8.29 11.93
N ASN A 129 4.92 -7.09 12.16
CA ASN A 129 4.75 -6.57 13.52
C ASN A 129 3.66 -7.30 14.30
N VAL A 130 2.56 -7.72 13.66
CA VAL A 130 1.54 -8.55 14.31
C VAL A 130 2.17 -9.87 14.76
N ASP A 131 2.99 -10.49 13.92
CA ASP A 131 3.71 -11.72 14.26
C ASP A 131 4.68 -11.49 15.43
N LEU A 132 5.44 -10.38 15.43
CA LEU A 132 6.31 -10.00 16.55
C LEU A 132 5.55 -9.79 17.86
N SER A 133 4.41 -9.09 17.84
CA SER A 133 3.57 -8.89 19.03
C SER A 133 3.06 -10.20 19.63
N ALA A 134 2.81 -11.22 18.81
CA ALA A 134 2.40 -12.53 19.31
C ALA A 134 3.49 -13.21 20.17
N PHE A 135 4.77 -12.97 19.86
CA PHE A 135 5.88 -13.44 20.70
C PHE A 135 6.00 -12.66 22.02
N GLU A 136 5.63 -11.38 22.04
CA GLU A 136 5.68 -10.54 23.25
C GLU A 136 4.56 -10.87 24.24
N ILE A 137 3.43 -11.44 23.78
CA ILE A 137 2.26 -11.79 24.61
C ILE A 137 2.42 -13.19 25.27
N HIS A 138 3.22 -14.08 24.68
CA HIS A 138 3.43 -15.44 25.20
C HIS A 138 4.52 -15.50 26.29
N ASP A 139 4.16 -15.08 27.51
CA ASP A 139 5.00 -15.16 28.71
C ASP A 139 4.78 -16.46 29.53
N GLY A 140 4.42 -17.57 28.87
CA GLY A 140 3.68 -18.67 29.51
C GLY A 140 4.41 -20.00 29.75
N ASP A 141 4.79 -20.74 28.70
CA ASP A 141 5.14 -22.17 28.88
C ASP A 141 6.06 -22.77 27.79
N HIS A 142 6.60 -21.92 26.90
CA HIS A 142 7.60 -22.33 25.90
C HIS A 142 8.61 -21.21 25.70
N PRO A 143 9.93 -21.50 25.70
CA PRO A 143 10.89 -20.49 25.29
C PRO A 143 10.55 -20.10 23.85
N PRO A 144 10.31 -18.81 23.56
CA PRO A 144 10.03 -18.37 22.20
C PRO A 144 11.20 -18.78 21.31
N ASP A 145 10.90 -19.24 20.10
CA ASP A 145 11.94 -19.53 19.12
C ASP A 145 12.70 -18.22 18.83
N ARG A 146 13.83 -18.05 19.53
CA ARG A 146 14.64 -16.84 19.47
C ARG A 146 15.17 -16.62 18.05
N THR A 147 15.36 -17.68 17.28
CA THR A 147 15.79 -17.56 15.88
C THR A 147 14.68 -16.97 15.02
N GLN A 148 13.44 -17.45 15.18
CA GLN A 148 12.28 -16.90 14.50
C GLN A 148 12.01 -15.44 14.88
N TYR A 149 12.14 -15.08 16.16
CA TYR A 149 12.00 -13.71 16.62
C TYR A 149 13.05 -12.77 16.00
N ASP A 150 14.33 -13.17 16.01
CA ASP A 150 15.43 -12.39 15.42
C ASP A 150 15.24 -12.23 13.89
N GLU A 151 14.74 -13.26 13.20
CA GLU A 151 14.39 -13.19 11.78
C GLU A 151 13.27 -12.19 11.49
N LEU A 152 12.20 -12.19 12.29
CA LEU A 152 11.10 -11.24 12.16
C LEU A 152 11.56 -9.80 12.42
N GLN A 153 12.41 -9.57 13.42
CA GLN A 153 12.99 -8.24 13.67
C GLN A 153 13.85 -7.76 12.49
N GLN A 154 14.70 -8.64 11.96
CA GLN A 154 15.51 -8.31 10.78
C GLN A 154 14.63 -7.98 9.57
N ARG A 155 13.56 -8.74 9.35
CA ARG A 155 12.58 -8.48 8.29
C ARG A 155 11.90 -7.12 8.48
N ALA A 156 11.42 -6.81 9.68
CA ALA A 156 10.80 -5.52 9.99
C ALA A 156 11.77 -4.35 9.73
N SER A 157 13.03 -4.48 10.16
CA SER A 157 14.06 -3.46 9.91
C SER A 157 14.36 -3.26 8.42
N LYS A 158 14.45 -4.34 7.64
CA LYS A 158 14.63 -4.28 6.18
C LYS A 158 13.45 -3.57 5.50
N LEU A 159 12.22 -3.93 5.87
CA LEU A 159 11.00 -3.29 5.35
C LEU A 159 10.94 -1.81 5.70
N GLN A 160 11.25 -1.43 6.94
CA GLN A 160 11.27 -0.03 7.37
C GLN A 160 12.27 0.81 6.55
N LYS A 161 13.48 0.28 6.31
CA LYS A 161 14.48 0.94 5.45
C LYS A 161 13.99 1.08 4.01
N PHE A 162 13.32 0.05 3.49
CA PHE A 162 12.78 0.08 2.12
C PHE A 162 11.64 1.10 1.98
N ILE A 163 10.69 1.11 2.92
CA ILE A 163 9.61 2.10 3.00
C ILE A 163 10.20 3.52 3.04
N ALA A 164 11.20 3.76 3.90
CA ALA A 164 11.84 5.07 4.00
C ALA A 164 12.55 5.50 2.72
N ARG A 165 13.07 4.56 1.91
CA ARG A 165 13.63 4.85 0.58
C ARG A 165 12.53 5.27 -0.39
N LEU A 166 11.46 4.49 -0.50
CA LEU A 166 10.33 4.77 -1.39
C LEU A 166 9.68 6.12 -1.07
N THR A 167 9.46 6.42 0.22
CA THR A 167 8.89 7.72 0.64
C THR A 167 9.71 8.93 0.19
N LYS A 168 11.02 8.79 -0.03
CA LYS A 168 11.87 9.89 -0.55
C LYS A 168 11.71 10.09 -2.06
N GLN A 169 11.26 9.07 -2.78
CA GLN A 169 11.08 9.09 -4.23
C GLN A 169 9.64 9.42 -4.64
N MET A 170 8.69 9.40 -3.69
CA MET A 170 7.27 9.62 -3.94
C MET A 170 6.81 11.04 -3.61
N GLU A 171 5.86 11.53 -4.38
CA GLU A 171 5.12 12.75 -4.04
C GLU A 171 4.14 12.53 -2.88
N GLN A 172 3.71 13.63 -2.24
CA GLN A 172 2.78 13.54 -1.09
C GLN A 172 1.40 13.01 -1.49
N GLU A 173 0.94 13.28 -2.70
CA GLU A 173 -0.34 12.75 -3.20
C GLU A 173 -0.31 11.23 -3.35
N ASP A 174 0.79 10.69 -3.87
CA ASP A 174 1.02 9.26 -4.02
C ASP A 174 1.02 8.52 -2.68
N ILE A 175 1.70 9.10 -1.69
CA ILE A 175 1.72 8.56 -0.33
C ILE A 175 0.30 8.54 0.26
N ARG A 176 -0.51 9.59 0.01
CA ARG A 176 -1.91 9.65 0.46
C ARG A 176 -2.78 8.63 -0.26
N ALA A 177 -2.59 8.44 -1.56
CA ALA A 177 -3.32 7.44 -2.35
C ALA A 177 -3.10 6.03 -1.79
N VAL A 178 -1.85 5.63 -1.58
CA VAL A 178 -1.56 4.28 -1.03
C VAL A 178 -2.08 4.13 0.40
N LYS A 179 -1.99 5.17 1.24
CA LYS A 179 -2.55 5.10 2.60
C LYS A 179 -4.06 4.88 2.60
N ARG A 180 -4.81 5.49 1.68
CA ARG A 180 -6.25 5.26 1.54
C ARG A 180 -6.55 3.82 1.15
N ASP A 181 -5.84 3.28 0.17
CA ASP A 181 -6.06 1.90 -0.29
C ASP A 181 -5.85 0.87 0.82
N ILE A 182 -4.80 1.05 1.64
CA ILE A 182 -4.55 0.15 2.80
C ILE A 182 -5.64 0.23 3.85
N LEU A 183 -6.23 1.42 4.06
CA LEU A 183 -7.32 1.60 5.02
C LEU A 183 -8.60 0.93 4.53
N LEU A 184 -8.87 1.01 3.22
CA LEU A 184 -10.01 0.37 2.56
C LEU A 184 -9.88 -1.16 2.53
N GLU A 185 -8.69 -1.71 2.28
CA GLU A 185 -8.45 -3.17 2.28
C GLU A 185 -8.61 -3.83 3.65
N ARG A 186 -8.56 -3.05 4.74
CA ARG A 186 -8.53 -3.59 6.11
C ARG A 186 -9.90 -3.69 6.79
N ASP A 187 -11.02 -3.33 6.14
CA ASP A 187 -12.34 -3.22 6.79
C ASP A 187 -12.21 -2.58 8.19
N ILE A 188 -11.39 -1.54 8.30
CA ILE A 188 -11.57 -0.58 9.38
C ILE A 188 -12.70 0.28 8.83
N GLU A 189 -13.92 0.08 9.35
CA GLU A 189 -14.99 1.07 9.18
C GLU A 189 -14.34 2.44 9.32
N GLU A 190 -14.34 3.22 8.23
CA GLU A 190 -14.11 4.66 8.33
C GLU A 190 -15.20 5.16 9.27
N THR A 191 -14.89 5.23 10.56
CA THR A 191 -15.57 6.19 11.41
C THR A 191 -15.07 7.51 10.88
N ASP A 192 -15.85 8.08 9.97
CA ASP A 192 -15.70 9.41 9.42
C ASP A 192 -15.65 10.39 10.60
N SER A 193 -14.45 10.60 11.13
CA SER A 193 -14.23 11.52 12.24
C SER A 193 -13.86 12.89 11.68
N THR A 194 -14.79 13.46 10.90
CA THR A 194 -14.91 14.92 10.80
C THR A 194 -15.71 15.52 11.95
N GLU A 195 -16.26 14.72 12.86
CA GLU A 195 -16.72 15.20 14.15
C GLU A 195 -15.55 15.30 15.14
N LYS A 196 -15.44 16.45 15.82
CA LYS A 196 -14.57 16.62 16.99
C LYS A 196 -14.93 15.55 18.03
N ILE A 197 -14.20 14.44 18.02
CA ILE A 197 -14.28 13.44 19.07
C ILE A 197 -13.72 14.10 20.33
N ASP A 198 -14.62 14.51 21.21
CA ASP A 198 -14.26 14.97 22.54
C ASP A 198 -13.66 13.76 23.28
N SER A 199 -12.33 13.74 23.34
CA SER A 199 -11.55 12.58 23.75
C SER A 199 -11.62 12.41 25.26
N LYS A 200 -12.71 11.83 25.75
CA LYS A 200 -12.92 11.44 27.16
C LYS A 200 -11.77 10.58 27.74
N TYR A 201 -10.97 9.96 26.88
CA TYR A 201 -9.84 9.08 27.22
C TYR A 201 -8.47 9.66 26.87
N ARG A 202 -8.38 10.97 26.60
CA ARG A 202 -7.09 11.63 26.33
C ARG A 202 -6.19 11.52 27.56
N PRO A 203 -4.98 10.96 27.46
CA PRO A 203 -4.05 10.97 28.57
C PRO A 203 -3.68 12.40 28.93
N GLY A 204 -3.59 12.69 30.22
CA GLY A 204 -3.25 14.03 30.67
C GLY A 204 -1.77 14.42 30.57
N LYS A 205 -0.89 13.42 30.36
CA LYS A 205 0.54 13.63 30.21
C LYS A 205 1.21 12.49 29.46
N CYS A 206 2.37 12.77 28.88
CA CYS A 206 3.26 11.76 28.33
C CYS A 206 3.82 10.88 29.45
N THR A 207 3.66 9.56 29.34
CA THR A 207 4.23 8.56 30.26
C THR A 207 5.76 8.51 30.23
N ASN A 208 6.37 8.92 29.12
CA ASN A 208 7.83 8.91 28.97
C ASN A 208 8.50 10.20 29.49
N CYS A 209 8.13 11.37 28.97
CA CYS A 209 8.78 12.65 29.34
C CYS A 209 8.01 13.48 30.37
N GLY A 210 6.83 13.06 30.78
CA GLY A 210 6.00 13.78 31.77
C GLY A 210 5.32 15.06 31.25
N GLN A 211 5.50 15.41 29.97
CA GLN A 211 4.89 16.61 29.39
C GLN A 211 3.36 16.57 29.50
N ARG A 212 2.76 17.65 30.02
CA ARG A 212 1.31 17.77 30.20
C ARG A 212 0.59 18.02 28.88
N TRP A 213 -0.57 17.37 28.74
CA TRP A 213 -1.48 17.42 27.59
C TRP A 213 -2.86 17.97 27.97
N ASP A 214 -3.15 18.14 29.27
CA ASP A 214 -4.31 18.90 29.79
C ASP A 214 -4.11 20.39 29.43
N GLY A 215 -4.91 20.92 28.50
CA GLY A 215 -4.79 22.31 28.06
C GLY A 215 -5.68 23.24 28.87
N ASP A 216 -5.15 24.42 29.19
CA ASP A 216 -5.84 25.73 29.21
C ASP A 216 -4.79 26.83 29.46
N ALA A 217 -4.23 27.42 28.38
CA ALA A 217 -3.64 28.76 28.26
C ALA A 217 -2.61 28.81 27.12
N ASP A 218 -2.88 29.66 26.12
CA ASP A 218 -1.96 30.24 25.11
C ASP A 218 -0.68 29.46 24.78
N GLY A 219 -0.84 28.43 23.95
CA GLY A 219 0.25 27.66 23.36
C GLY A 219 -0.16 26.21 23.16
N GLU A 220 -0.55 25.84 21.94
CA GLU A 220 -1.07 24.51 21.58
C GLU A 220 -0.23 23.37 22.21
N PRO A 221 -0.84 22.38 22.89
CA PRO A 221 -0.09 21.29 23.48
C PRO A 221 0.47 20.41 22.36
N ALA A 222 1.79 20.22 22.37
CA ALA A 222 2.51 19.39 21.41
C ALA A 222 2.19 17.89 21.64
N VAL A 223 1.00 17.48 21.22
CA VAL A 223 0.57 16.08 21.16
C VAL A 223 -0.27 15.86 19.92
N THR A 224 0.08 14.86 19.13
CA THR A 224 -0.60 14.52 17.88
C THR A 224 -1.38 13.23 18.09
N GLN A 225 -2.69 13.24 17.84
CA GLN A 225 -3.48 12.02 17.83
C GLN A 225 -3.19 11.24 16.55
N LEU A 226 -2.79 9.98 16.68
CA LEU A 226 -2.50 9.08 15.56
C LEU A 226 -3.64 8.07 15.32
N GLY A 227 -4.56 7.94 16.28
CA GLY A 227 -5.75 7.08 16.19
C GLY A 227 -6.65 7.27 17.43
N ALA A 228 -7.78 6.56 17.49
CA ALA A 228 -8.78 6.72 18.55
C ALA A 228 -8.22 6.63 19.99
N TYR A 229 -7.19 5.79 20.18
CA TYR A 229 -6.55 5.54 21.48
C TYR A 229 -5.03 5.71 21.45
N VAL A 230 -4.48 6.42 20.45
CA VAL A 230 -3.03 6.51 20.20
C VAL A 230 -2.62 7.96 20.07
N TRP A 231 -1.68 8.40 20.92
CA TRP A 231 -1.16 9.76 20.94
C TRP A 231 0.36 9.78 20.86
N ARG A 232 0.90 10.72 20.09
CA ARG A 232 2.33 10.98 19.96
C ARG A 232 2.69 12.27 20.68
N CYS A 233 3.64 12.19 21.61
CA CYS A 233 4.25 13.35 22.24
C CYS A 233 5.03 14.18 21.20
N GLY A 234 4.72 15.46 21.06
CA GLY A 234 5.46 16.39 20.22
C GLY A 234 6.80 16.82 20.82
N GLY A 235 6.99 16.71 22.14
CA GLY A 235 8.28 17.02 22.79
C GLY A 235 9.33 15.91 22.67
N CYS A 236 8.95 14.65 22.91
CA CYS A 236 9.89 13.52 22.90
C CYS A 236 9.61 12.46 21.82
N GLY A 237 8.56 12.63 21.02
CA GLY A 237 8.19 11.69 19.96
C GLY A 237 7.55 10.38 20.44
N HIS A 238 7.48 10.14 21.76
CA HIS A 238 6.94 8.92 22.35
C HIS A 238 5.48 8.70 21.98
N VAL A 239 5.15 7.48 21.56
CA VAL A 239 3.79 7.07 21.21
C VAL A 239 3.20 6.30 22.38
N GLN A 240 2.09 6.81 22.90
CA GLN A 240 1.36 6.24 24.03
C GLN A 240 -0.01 5.77 23.58
N MET A 241 -0.36 4.55 23.98
CA MET A 241 -1.70 4.00 23.79
C MET A 241 -2.43 4.03 25.13
N ALA A 242 -3.67 4.56 25.16
CA ALA A 242 -4.54 4.43 26.32
C ALA A 242 -5.63 3.44 25.97
N ALA A 243 -5.45 2.19 26.37
CA ALA A 243 -6.42 1.15 26.12
C ALA A 243 -7.79 1.51 26.71
N ASP A 244 -8.84 1.20 25.97
CA ASP A 244 -10.20 1.21 26.48
C ASP A 244 -10.32 0.16 27.60
N PRO A 245 -10.72 0.54 28.83
CA PRO A 245 -10.95 -0.43 29.91
C PRO A 245 -12.01 -1.49 29.56
N SER A 246 -12.86 -1.25 28.55
CA SER A 246 -13.86 -2.22 28.08
C SER A 246 -13.29 -3.35 27.23
N HIS A 247 -12.01 -3.29 26.83
CA HIS A 247 -11.33 -4.41 26.16
C HIS A 247 -10.47 -5.30 27.09
N GLN A 248 -10.61 -5.16 28.42
CA GLN A 248 -9.93 -6.04 29.40
C GLN A 248 -10.75 -7.25 29.90
N HIS A 249 -11.87 -7.58 29.27
CA HIS A 249 -12.63 -8.81 29.54
C HIS A 249 -12.94 -9.46 28.18
N VAL A 250 -12.64 -10.73 27.90
CA VAL A 250 -13.03 -11.95 28.63
C VAL A 250 -12.03 -13.07 28.33
N ASN A 251 -11.45 -13.65 29.38
CA ASN A 251 -11.41 -15.12 29.59
C ASN A 251 -10.85 -15.40 31.00
N ARG A 252 -11.77 -15.62 31.93
CA ARG A 252 -11.52 -16.31 33.21
C ARG A 252 -12.53 -17.45 33.29
N TRP A 253 -12.01 -18.66 33.09
CA TRP A 253 -12.59 -19.99 33.35
C TRP A 253 -13.78 -20.42 32.48
#